data_AF-A0A662IIM4-F1
#
_entry.id   AF-A0A662IIM4-F1
#
_cell.length_a   1.000
_cell.length_b   1.000
_cell.length_c   1.000
_cell.angle_alpha   90.00
_cell.angle_beta   90.00
_cell.angle_gamma   90.00
#
_symmetry.space_group_name_H-M   'P 1'
#
loop_
_entity.id
_entity.type
_entity.pdbx_description
1 polymer ?
#
loop_
_entity_poly.entity_id
_entity_poly.type
_entity_poly.pdbx_seq_one_letter_code
_entity_poly.pdbx_strand_id
1 'polypeptide(L)'
;MAGVYGAPILILNERQKKILDLSLSGMHELSRIAEELGCRREDLMRDVEELRSKGLLEVERRPIEKVVLTEEGAKYASSLLPEEKVGRVLERLGEVEISKMCELSASLGIELSEAEVKIGLMHLLRMGAVTIEGERVRPVTREQLSRALAEASKLREALEAVGRGEGVEPGLVKLLRRRKLVAVRRVVQVLVKPTERARKMAAEGRIIGARVITALTPGIILSGEWRRAVFKRYDLSVPPPRVYPGRKHPYLEFLDMIRELLVAMGFEEMKGPHVELELWNLAVLFQAQDHPAREIHDTFYLSKPRSGRVRDPGLLERVKAVHEHGGDTGSRGWRYRWDPSKALRLVLRTQPTAVSARTLYERGEGEYRCFALDRVFRPESLDAKHSMEFYQLEGIIVGRNVTLRHLLGFFHELAKELSLGPVKV
;
A
#
# COMPACT_ATOMS: atom_id res chain seq x y z
N MET A 1 29.69 34.68 26.56
CA MET A 1 29.57 35.88 27.40
C MET A 1 28.74 35.54 28.62
N ALA A 2 29.36 35.54 29.79
CA ALA A 2 28.65 35.53 31.07
C ALA A 2 28.46 36.99 31.50
N GLY A 3 27.23 37.36 31.87
CA GLY A 3 26.88 38.68 32.38
C GLY A 3 25.47 38.70 32.95
N VAL A 4 25.40 38.85 34.28
CA VAL A 4 24.36 39.55 35.07
C VAL A 4 22.91 39.01 34.97
N TYR A 5 22.46 38.28 36.00
CA TYR A 5 21.07 37.91 36.35
C TYR A 5 20.11 37.64 35.17
N GLY A 6 20.10 36.45 34.55
CA GLY A 6 19.36 36.26 33.29
C GLY A 6 18.45 35.03 33.26
N ALA A 7 17.15 35.22 33.50
CA ALA A 7 16.15 34.18 33.30
C ALA A 7 16.19 33.60 31.84
N PRO A 8 15.84 32.32 31.61
CA PRO A 8 16.17 31.59 30.37
C PRO A 8 15.73 32.31 29.08
N ILE A 9 16.66 32.44 28.12
CA ILE A 9 16.41 32.94 26.76
C ILE A 9 15.78 31.81 25.94
N LEU A 10 14.69 32.12 25.24
CA LEU A 10 13.98 31.17 24.38
C LEU A 10 14.31 31.44 22.92
N ILE A 11 14.77 30.40 22.23
CA ILE A 11 15.12 30.47 20.81
C ILE A 11 13.95 29.91 19.99
N LEU A 12 13.47 30.70 19.05
CA LEU A 12 12.44 30.34 18.09
C LEU A 12 13.03 30.32 16.68
N ASN A 13 12.46 29.50 15.79
CA ASN A 13 12.77 29.65 14.37
C ASN A 13 12.29 31.04 13.89
N GLU A 14 12.86 31.58 12.81
CA GLU A 14 12.53 32.94 12.35
C GLU A 14 11.04 33.11 12.05
N ARG A 15 10.39 32.08 11.49
CA ARG A 15 8.96 32.10 11.17
C ARG A 15 8.10 32.15 12.43
N GLN A 16 8.42 31.35 13.44
CA GLN A 16 7.81 31.31 14.76
C GLN A 16 7.95 32.64 15.48
N LYS A 17 9.13 33.27 15.38
CA LYS A 17 9.33 34.60 15.96
C LYS A 17 8.44 35.64 15.26
N LYS A 18 8.38 35.67 13.93
CA LYS A 18 7.49 36.58 13.20
C LYS A 18 6.01 36.38 13.55
N ILE A 19 5.53 35.12 13.61
CA ILE A 19 4.16 34.82 14.04
C ILE A 19 3.90 35.38 15.43
N LEU A 20 4.82 35.16 16.37
CA LEU A 20 4.68 35.64 17.73
C LEU A 20 4.67 37.17 17.79
N ASP A 21 5.61 37.82 17.11
CA ASP A 21 5.75 39.28 17.09
C ASP A 21 4.49 39.96 16.51
N LEU A 22 3.92 39.42 15.42
CA LEU A 22 2.63 39.89 14.86
C LEU A 22 1.46 39.66 15.83
N SER A 23 1.52 38.59 16.61
CA SER A 23 0.50 38.29 17.63
C SER A 23 0.63 39.18 18.87
N LEU A 24 1.78 39.80 19.16
CA LEU A 24 1.98 40.60 20.39
C LEU A 24 0.98 41.76 20.53
N SER A 25 0.51 42.30 19.41
CA SER A 25 -0.43 43.42 19.38
C SER A 25 -1.86 43.05 19.82
N GLY A 26 -2.23 41.76 19.86
CA GLY A 26 -3.59 41.37 20.26
C GLY A 26 -4.02 39.99 19.79
N MET A 27 -5.33 39.79 19.71
CA MET A 27 -5.91 38.57 19.14
C MET A 27 -6.09 38.76 17.63
N HIS A 28 -5.48 37.88 16.84
CA HIS A 28 -5.50 37.95 15.38
C HIS A 28 -5.95 36.64 14.75
N GLU A 29 -6.56 36.74 13.57
CA GLU A 29 -6.85 35.55 12.77
C GLU A 29 -5.58 35.05 12.09
N LEU A 30 -5.32 33.73 12.17
CA LEU A 30 -4.14 33.11 11.56
C LEU A 30 -4.07 33.34 10.05
N SER A 31 -5.22 33.45 9.38
CA SER A 31 -5.32 33.76 7.95
C SER A 31 -4.66 35.12 7.61
N ARG A 32 -4.84 36.15 8.45
CA ARG A 32 -4.22 37.47 8.26
C ARG A 32 -2.71 37.44 8.46
N ILE A 33 -2.27 36.72 9.49
CA ILE A 33 -0.83 36.51 9.73
C ILE A 33 -0.19 35.76 8.55
N ALA A 34 -0.91 34.80 7.95
CA ALA A 34 -0.45 34.08 6.78
C ALA A 34 -0.30 34.99 5.54
N GLU A 35 -1.25 35.91 5.33
CA GLU A 35 -1.20 36.92 4.27
C GLU A 35 0.00 37.87 4.44
N GLU A 36 0.24 38.39 5.65
CA GLU A 36 1.40 39.25 5.93
C GLU A 36 2.75 38.53 5.75
N LEU A 37 2.77 37.21 5.99
CA LEU A 37 3.96 36.37 5.78
C LEU A 37 4.08 35.82 4.35
N GLY A 38 3.13 36.11 3.46
CA GLY A 38 3.13 35.65 2.07
C GLY A 38 3.06 34.12 1.94
N CYS A 39 2.37 33.43 2.86
CA CYS A 39 2.28 31.97 2.90
C CYS A 39 0.84 31.50 3.13
N ARG A 40 0.60 30.18 3.01
CA ARG A 40 -0.74 29.63 3.29
C ARG A 40 -0.90 29.37 4.78
N ARG A 41 -2.12 29.50 5.27
CA ARG A 41 -2.49 29.21 6.67
C ARG A 41 -2.05 27.81 7.11
N GLU A 42 -2.16 26.81 6.24
CA GLU A 42 -1.78 25.43 6.50
C GLU A 42 -0.28 25.30 6.82
N ASP A 43 0.56 26.12 6.20
CA ASP A 43 2.01 26.09 6.38
C ASP A 43 2.44 26.61 7.78
N LEU A 44 1.56 27.38 8.44
CA LEU A 44 1.77 27.95 9.78
C LEU A 44 1.24 27.07 10.93
N MET A 45 0.33 26.14 10.66
CA MET A 45 -0.36 25.35 11.69
C MET A 45 0.61 24.61 12.63
N ARG A 46 1.69 24.05 12.07
CA ARG A 46 2.72 23.36 12.85
C ARG A 46 3.44 24.32 13.80
N ASP A 47 3.84 25.49 13.32
CA ASP A 47 4.54 26.48 14.15
C ASP A 47 3.66 27.02 15.25
N VAL A 48 2.37 27.26 14.97
CA VAL A 48 1.39 27.69 15.97
C VAL A 48 1.22 26.65 17.06
N GLU A 49 1.13 25.36 16.71
CA GLU A 49 1.01 24.29 17.70
C GLU A 49 2.31 24.11 18.50
N GLU A 50 3.48 24.23 17.87
CA GLU A 50 4.77 24.24 18.58
C GLU A 50 4.86 25.44 19.55
N LEU A 51 4.45 26.65 19.14
CA LEU A 51 4.41 27.84 20.00
C LEU A 51 3.41 27.69 21.15
N ARG A 52 2.25 27.07 20.90
CA ARG A 52 1.26 26.73 21.94
C ARG A 52 1.83 25.73 22.94
N SER A 53 2.50 24.67 22.46
CA SER A 53 3.14 23.66 23.34
C SER A 53 4.24 24.25 24.22
N LYS A 54 4.95 25.28 23.72
CA LYS A 54 5.93 26.06 24.47
C LYS A 54 5.29 27.07 25.44
N GLY A 55 3.96 27.20 25.45
CA GLY A 55 3.19 28.12 26.29
C GLY A 55 3.32 29.59 25.88
N LEU A 56 3.61 29.87 24.61
CA LEU A 56 3.78 31.23 24.09
C LEU A 56 2.54 31.79 23.38
N LEU A 57 1.72 30.91 22.82
CA LEU A 57 0.46 31.26 22.17
C LEU A 57 -0.70 30.51 22.81
N GLU A 58 -1.84 31.18 22.91
CA GLU A 58 -3.14 30.57 23.08
C GLU A 58 -3.85 30.56 21.72
N VAL A 59 -4.53 29.45 21.44
CA VAL A 59 -5.20 29.21 20.16
C VAL A 59 -6.68 28.97 20.44
N GLU A 60 -7.53 29.82 19.89
CA GLU A 60 -8.98 29.67 19.96
C GLU A 60 -9.53 29.26 18.58
N ARG A 61 -10.41 28.27 18.55
CA ARG A 61 -11.01 27.73 17.32
C ARG A 61 -12.51 28.02 17.33
N ARG A 62 -12.96 28.90 16.44
CA ARG A 62 -14.37 29.27 16.31
C ARG A 62 -14.95 28.70 15.02
N PRO A 63 -15.97 27.82 15.08
CA PRO A 63 -16.67 27.39 13.87
C PRO A 63 -17.48 28.58 13.34
N ILE A 64 -17.25 28.95 12.08
CA ILE A 64 -18.04 29.95 11.37
C ILE A 64 -18.68 29.31 10.14
N GLU A 65 -19.88 29.75 9.81
CA GLU A 65 -20.57 29.34 8.59
C GLU A 65 -20.17 30.31 7.48
N LYS A 66 -19.34 29.85 6.55
CA LYS A 66 -18.96 30.62 5.37
C LYS A 66 -19.85 30.22 4.20
N VAL A 67 -20.55 31.21 3.64
CA VAL A 67 -21.31 31.04 2.40
C VAL A 67 -20.32 31.04 1.24
N VAL A 68 -20.40 30.02 0.38
CA VAL A 68 -19.55 29.88 -0.80
C VAL A 68 -20.43 29.64 -2.03
N LEU A 69 -19.99 30.12 -3.20
CA LEU A 69 -20.65 29.85 -4.46
C LEU A 69 -20.55 28.35 -4.82
N THR A 70 -21.60 27.80 -5.40
CA THR A 70 -21.52 26.52 -6.15
C THR A 70 -20.99 26.78 -7.56
N GLU A 71 -20.67 25.74 -8.32
CA GLU A 71 -20.24 25.90 -9.73
C GLU A 71 -21.28 26.66 -10.55
N GLU A 72 -22.56 26.32 -10.37
CA GLU A 72 -23.69 26.99 -11.01
C GLU A 72 -23.87 28.43 -10.49
N GLY A 73 -23.69 28.65 -9.18
CA GLY A 73 -23.69 30.00 -8.61
C GLY A 73 -22.57 30.90 -9.11
N ALA A 74 -21.37 30.35 -9.33
CA ALA A 74 -20.24 31.07 -9.92
C ALA A 74 -20.50 31.43 -11.38
N LYS A 75 -21.08 30.50 -12.17
CA LYS A 75 -21.52 30.77 -13.54
C LYS A 75 -22.47 31.97 -13.57
N TYR A 76 -23.55 31.94 -12.78
CA TYR A 76 -24.54 33.01 -12.76
C TYR A 76 -24.15 34.26 -11.96
N ALA A 77 -23.01 34.25 -11.25
CA ALA A 77 -22.40 35.49 -10.75
C ALA A 77 -21.73 36.27 -11.89
N SER A 78 -21.17 35.55 -12.87
CA SER A 78 -20.51 36.14 -14.05
C SER A 78 -21.42 36.32 -15.28
N SER A 79 -22.58 35.65 -15.29
CA SER A 79 -23.57 35.71 -16.37
C SER A 79 -24.95 36.10 -15.84
N LEU A 80 -25.91 36.35 -16.72
CA LEU A 80 -27.31 36.56 -16.31
C LEU A 80 -27.91 35.27 -15.73
N LEU A 81 -28.84 35.42 -14.78
CA LEU A 81 -29.65 34.31 -14.29
C LEU A 81 -30.61 33.79 -15.38
N PRO A 82 -31.02 32.51 -15.35
CA PRO A 82 -31.92 31.94 -16.36
C PRO A 82 -33.22 32.75 -16.53
N GLU A 83 -33.83 33.22 -15.46
CA GLU A 83 -35.03 34.08 -15.50
C GLU A 83 -34.75 35.49 -16.06
N GLU A 84 -33.56 36.05 -15.85
CA GLU A 84 -33.16 37.33 -16.47
C GLU A 84 -32.99 37.15 -17.97
N LYS A 85 -32.36 36.04 -18.39
CA LYS A 85 -32.15 35.74 -19.80
C LYS A 85 -33.50 35.56 -20.52
N VAL A 86 -34.38 34.71 -19.99
CA VAL A 86 -35.73 34.48 -20.57
C VAL A 86 -36.57 35.75 -20.52
N GLY A 87 -36.56 36.48 -19.40
CA GLY A 87 -37.34 37.70 -19.24
C GLY A 87 -36.91 38.81 -20.21
N ARG A 88 -35.61 38.96 -20.50
CA ARG A 88 -35.10 39.91 -21.52
C ARG A 88 -35.52 39.54 -22.94
N VAL A 89 -35.64 38.25 -23.27
CA VAL A 89 -36.16 37.81 -24.57
C VAL A 89 -37.64 38.19 -24.70
N LEU A 90 -38.44 37.90 -23.66
CA LEU A 90 -39.86 38.24 -23.62
C LEU A 90 -40.13 39.75 -23.57
N GLU A 91 -39.24 40.53 -22.95
CA GLU A 91 -39.32 41.99 -22.95
C GLU A 91 -39.16 42.59 -24.35
N ARG A 92 -38.35 41.96 -25.21
CA ARG A 92 -38.08 42.42 -26.58
C ARG A 92 -39.07 41.90 -27.61
N LEU A 93 -39.46 40.64 -27.49
CA LEU A 93 -40.27 39.94 -28.50
C LEU A 93 -41.73 39.77 -28.10
N GLY A 94 -42.07 40.01 -26.83
CA GLY A 94 -43.42 39.80 -26.29
C GLY A 94 -43.75 38.32 -26.16
N GLU A 95 -44.63 37.83 -27.04
CA GLU A 95 -45.08 36.43 -27.03
C GLU A 95 -44.16 35.56 -27.88
N VAL A 96 -43.69 34.45 -27.30
CA VAL A 96 -42.72 33.56 -27.93
C VAL A 96 -43.13 32.10 -27.74
N GLU A 97 -42.89 31.27 -28.75
CA GLU A 97 -43.06 29.83 -28.69
C GLU A 97 -41.88 29.19 -27.94
N ILE A 98 -42.16 28.33 -26.94
CA ILE A 98 -41.14 27.79 -26.02
C ILE A 98 -40.04 27.02 -26.79
N SER A 99 -40.41 26.28 -27.83
CA SER A 99 -39.48 25.53 -28.69
C SER A 99 -38.51 26.42 -29.47
N LYS A 100 -38.93 27.64 -29.84
CA LYS A 100 -38.11 28.62 -30.57
C LYS A 100 -37.31 29.55 -29.65
N MET A 101 -37.47 29.44 -28.34
CA MET A 101 -36.85 30.34 -27.36
C MET A 101 -35.33 30.35 -27.44
N CYS A 102 -34.68 29.20 -27.63
CA CYS A 102 -33.23 29.10 -27.77
C CYS A 102 -32.73 29.82 -29.04
N GLU A 103 -33.38 29.59 -30.18
CA GLU A 103 -33.03 30.23 -31.46
C GLU A 103 -33.20 31.75 -31.42
N LEU A 104 -34.32 32.21 -30.85
CA LEU A 104 -34.65 33.63 -30.70
C LEU A 104 -33.77 34.33 -29.65
N SER A 105 -33.32 33.61 -28.62
CA SER A 105 -32.36 34.16 -27.66
C SER A 105 -30.99 34.39 -28.29
N ALA A 106 -30.53 33.46 -29.15
CA ALA A 106 -29.25 33.57 -29.85
C ALA A 106 -29.22 34.77 -30.82
N SER A 107 -30.31 35.03 -31.55
CA SER A 107 -30.42 36.20 -32.43
C SER A 107 -30.40 37.54 -31.68
N LEU A 108 -30.69 37.53 -30.37
CA LEU A 108 -30.63 38.69 -29.48
C LEU A 108 -29.30 38.81 -28.73
N GLY A 109 -28.34 37.90 -28.99
CA GLY A 109 -27.04 37.84 -28.32
C GLY A 109 -27.10 37.28 -26.89
N ILE A 110 -28.15 36.53 -26.55
CA ILE A 110 -28.35 35.92 -25.23
C ILE A 110 -28.19 34.41 -25.37
N GLU A 111 -27.09 33.84 -24.87
CA GLU A 111 -26.91 32.39 -24.85
C GLU A 111 -27.82 31.74 -23.81
N LEU A 112 -28.71 30.87 -24.29
CA LEU A 112 -29.72 30.18 -23.49
C LEU A 112 -29.74 28.69 -23.84
N SER A 113 -29.65 27.82 -22.84
CA SER A 113 -29.85 26.37 -23.04
C SER A 113 -31.30 25.96 -22.77
N GLU A 114 -31.73 24.80 -23.29
CA GLU A 114 -33.09 24.28 -23.03
C GLU A 114 -33.37 24.07 -21.53
N ALA A 115 -32.35 23.72 -20.74
CA ALA A 115 -32.47 23.61 -19.29
C ALA A 115 -32.68 24.99 -18.64
N GLU A 116 -31.94 26.00 -19.09
CA GLU A 116 -32.08 27.39 -18.62
C GLU A 116 -33.45 27.98 -19.01
N VAL A 117 -34.01 27.66 -20.19
CA VAL A 117 -35.38 28.02 -20.58
C VAL A 117 -36.39 27.52 -19.55
N LYS A 118 -36.33 26.22 -19.22
CA LYS A 118 -37.27 25.59 -18.28
C LYS A 118 -37.15 26.20 -16.88
N ILE A 119 -35.93 26.42 -16.40
CA ILE A 119 -35.66 27.00 -15.08
C ILE A 119 -36.13 28.46 -15.03
N GLY A 120 -35.79 29.27 -16.05
CA GLY A 120 -36.16 30.67 -16.13
C GLY A 120 -37.68 30.86 -16.21
N LEU A 121 -38.37 30.08 -17.05
CA LEU A 121 -39.83 30.09 -17.14
C LEU A 121 -40.50 29.69 -15.83
N MET A 122 -40.01 28.65 -15.16
CA MET A 122 -40.54 28.22 -13.86
C MET A 122 -40.43 29.33 -12.81
N HIS A 123 -39.31 30.07 -12.78
CA HIS A 123 -39.12 31.18 -11.85
C HIS A 123 -40.01 32.38 -12.19
N LEU A 124 -40.09 32.76 -13.47
CA LEU A 124 -40.96 33.85 -13.93
C LEU A 124 -42.45 33.56 -13.68
N LEU A 125 -42.89 32.30 -13.85
CA LEU A 125 -44.25 31.85 -13.52
C LEU A 125 -44.54 31.99 -12.03
N ARG A 126 -43.61 31.56 -11.17
CA ARG A 126 -43.75 31.68 -9.70
C ARG A 126 -43.79 33.13 -9.24
N MET A 127 -43.13 34.03 -9.95
CA MET A 127 -43.18 35.48 -9.72
C MET A 127 -44.44 36.14 -10.31
N GLY A 128 -45.28 35.38 -11.04
CA GLY A 128 -46.48 35.91 -11.69
C GLY A 128 -46.17 36.88 -12.84
N ALA A 129 -44.99 36.75 -13.46
CA ALA A 129 -44.53 37.66 -14.52
C ALA A 129 -44.93 37.21 -15.93
N VAL A 130 -45.18 35.91 -16.13
CA VAL A 130 -45.48 35.31 -17.43
C VAL A 130 -46.67 34.34 -17.34
N THR A 131 -47.38 34.14 -18.44
CA THR A 131 -48.43 33.13 -18.64
C THR A 131 -47.97 32.15 -19.72
N ILE A 132 -48.38 30.89 -19.62
CA ILE A 132 -48.17 29.88 -20.67
C ILE A 132 -49.54 29.41 -21.16
N GLU A 133 -49.77 29.53 -22.46
CA GLU A 133 -50.96 29.06 -23.17
C GLU A 133 -50.52 28.10 -24.29
N GLY A 134 -50.69 26.80 -24.06
CA GLY A 134 -50.16 25.77 -24.97
C GLY A 134 -48.64 25.79 -25.04
N GLU A 135 -48.10 26.01 -26.24
CA GLU A 135 -46.65 26.10 -26.50
C GLU A 135 -46.11 27.55 -26.46
N ARG A 136 -46.97 28.53 -26.14
CA ARG A 136 -46.59 29.94 -26.14
C ARG A 136 -46.49 30.51 -24.74
N VAL A 137 -45.48 31.34 -24.53
CA VAL A 137 -45.29 32.11 -23.31
C VAL A 137 -45.37 33.60 -23.62
N ARG A 138 -46.10 34.35 -22.78
CA ARG A 138 -46.19 35.81 -22.86
C ARG A 138 -46.07 36.46 -21.48
N PRO A 139 -45.55 37.69 -21.38
CA PRO A 139 -45.63 38.49 -20.16
C PRO A 139 -47.09 38.74 -19.77
N VAL A 140 -47.42 38.69 -18.48
CA VAL A 140 -48.77 39.08 -17.99
C VAL A 140 -48.98 40.59 -18.22
N THR A 141 -48.01 41.39 -17.78
CA THR A 141 -47.90 42.82 -18.04
C THR A 141 -46.42 43.20 -18.11
N ARG A 142 -46.12 44.33 -18.78
CA ARG A 142 -44.75 44.85 -18.84
C ARG A 142 -44.21 45.22 -17.46
N GLU A 143 -45.06 45.69 -16.57
CA GLU A 143 -44.73 46.08 -15.20
C GLU A 143 -44.38 44.87 -14.32
N GLN A 144 -45.15 43.78 -14.41
CA GLN A 144 -44.86 42.55 -13.66
C GLN A 144 -43.57 41.89 -14.14
N LEU A 145 -43.31 41.89 -15.45
CA LEU A 145 -42.05 41.39 -16.00
C LEU A 145 -40.85 42.22 -15.53
N SER A 146 -40.96 43.55 -15.56
CA SER A 146 -39.91 44.44 -15.09
C SER A 146 -39.59 44.26 -13.60
N ARG A 147 -40.61 44.06 -12.75
CA ARG A 147 -40.43 43.75 -11.32
C ARG A 147 -39.69 42.43 -11.11
N ALA A 148 -40.04 41.38 -11.85
CA ALA A 148 -39.37 40.09 -11.76
C ALA A 148 -37.90 40.15 -12.21
N LEU A 149 -37.61 40.91 -13.26
CA LEU A 149 -36.23 41.16 -13.71
C LEU A 149 -35.41 41.93 -12.67
N ALA A 150 -35.99 42.93 -12.00
CA ALA A 150 -35.32 43.66 -10.93
C ALA A 150 -35.01 42.76 -9.71
N GLU A 151 -35.94 41.88 -9.33
CA GLU A 151 -35.71 40.91 -8.26
C GLU A 151 -34.60 39.92 -8.61
N ALA A 152 -34.57 39.45 -9.86
CA ALA A 152 -33.52 38.57 -10.34
C ALA A 152 -32.15 39.27 -10.37
N SER A 153 -32.06 40.52 -10.82
CA SER A 153 -30.81 41.28 -10.77
C SER A 153 -30.29 41.44 -9.33
N LYS A 154 -31.16 41.70 -8.37
CA LYS A 154 -30.80 41.76 -6.94
C LYS A 154 -30.21 40.44 -6.42
N LEU A 155 -30.71 39.30 -6.91
CA LEU A 155 -30.17 37.98 -6.56
C LEU A 155 -28.80 37.72 -7.18
N ARG A 156 -28.57 38.22 -8.40
CA ARG A 156 -27.27 38.16 -9.06
C ARG A 156 -26.23 39.02 -8.35
N GLU A 157 -26.58 40.26 -7.97
CA GLU A 157 -25.70 41.14 -7.16
C GLU A 157 -25.31 40.48 -5.83
N ALA A 158 -26.24 39.76 -5.20
CA ALA A 158 -25.95 38.97 -4.02
C ALA A 158 -24.97 37.81 -4.28
N LEU A 159 -25.05 37.14 -5.45
CA LEU A 159 -24.06 36.13 -5.84
C LEU A 159 -22.67 36.73 -6.07
N GLU A 160 -22.59 37.89 -6.71
CA GLU A 160 -21.33 38.61 -6.90
C GLU A 160 -20.69 39.01 -5.56
N ALA A 161 -21.50 39.51 -4.62
CA ALA A 161 -21.05 39.85 -3.27
C ALA A 161 -20.51 38.61 -2.52
N VAL A 162 -21.20 37.45 -2.61
CA VAL A 162 -20.67 36.19 -2.05
C VAL A 162 -19.36 35.79 -2.73
N GLY A 163 -19.24 35.97 -4.05
CA GLY A 163 -18.02 35.70 -4.82
C GLY A 163 -16.82 36.55 -4.38
N ARG A 164 -17.06 37.82 -4.03
CA ARG A 164 -16.04 38.73 -3.45
C ARG A 164 -15.77 38.49 -1.96
N GLY A 165 -16.52 37.61 -1.31
CA GLY A 165 -16.40 37.33 0.12
C GLY A 165 -17.05 38.39 1.02
N GLU A 166 -17.95 39.21 0.47
CA GLU A 166 -18.71 40.23 1.19
C GLU A 166 -19.91 39.61 1.93
N GLY A 167 -20.40 40.32 2.96
CA GLY A 167 -21.59 39.91 3.70
C GLY A 167 -22.86 40.13 2.90
N VAL A 168 -23.74 39.14 2.86
CA VAL A 168 -25.04 39.21 2.16
C VAL A 168 -26.18 39.06 3.16
N GLU A 169 -27.30 39.75 2.89
CA GLU A 169 -28.49 39.71 3.73
C GLU A 169 -28.98 38.26 3.96
N PRO A 170 -29.27 37.86 5.22
CA PRO A 170 -29.67 36.48 5.55
C PRO A 170 -30.88 35.95 4.76
N GLY A 171 -31.81 36.84 4.38
CA GLY A 171 -32.96 36.49 3.55
C GLY A 171 -32.57 36.02 2.14
N LEU A 172 -31.64 36.73 1.50
CA LEU A 172 -31.13 36.39 0.17
C LEU A 172 -30.29 35.11 0.20
N VAL A 173 -29.46 34.93 1.24
CA VAL A 173 -28.67 33.69 1.43
C VAL A 173 -29.58 32.46 1.53
N LYS A 174 -30.69 32.54 2.27
CA LYS A 174 -31.67 31.44 2.34
C LYS A 174 -32.26 31.10 0.98
N LEU A 175 -32.56 32.11 0.17
CA LEU A 175 -33.16 31.95 -1.15
C LEU A 175 -32.16 31.36 -2.16
N LEU A 176 -30.93 31.88 -2.20
CA LEU A 176 -29.84 31.35 -3.03
C LEU A 176 -29.49 29.90 -2.66
N ARG A 177 -29.53 29.57 -1.35
CA ARG A 177 -29.29 28.20 -0.87
C ARG A 177 -30.38 27.22 -1.30
N ARG A 178 -31.66 27.63 -1.25
CA ARG A 178 -32.79 26.82 -1.77
C ARG A 178 -32.65 26.53 -3.26
N ARG A 179 -32.10 27.49 -4.01
CA ARG A 179 -31.82 27.36 -5.45
C ARG A 179 -30.51 26.62 -5.76
N LYS A 180 -29.77 26.13 -4.75
CA LYS A 180 -28.48 25.44 -4.89
C LYS A 180 -27.37 26.29 -5.54
N LEU A 181 -27.50 27.62 -5.51
CA LEU A 181 -26.50 28.56 -6.06
C LEU A 181 -25.40 28.90 -5.03
N VAL A 182 -25.70 28.73 -3.75
CA VAL A 182 -24.72 28.87 -2.66
C VAL A 182 -24.77 27.66 -1.73
N ALA A 183 -23.61 27.29 -1.22
CA ALA A 183 -23.46 26.28 -0.18
C ALA A 183 -22.95 26.95 1.10
N VAL A 184 -23.44 26.46 2.25
CA VAL A 184 -22.93 26.89 3.55
C VAL A 184 -21.88 25.87 3.98
N ARG A 185 -20.62 26.30 4.03
CA ARG A 185 -19.50 25.48 4.52
C ARG A 185 -19.16 25.90 5.95
N ARG A 186 -19.09 24.91 6.84
CA ARG A 186 -18.54 25.12 8.18
C ARG A 186 -17.02 25.17 8.05
N VAL A 187 -16.45 26.33 8.33
CA VAL A 187 -15.00 26.52 8.37
C VAL A 187 -14.59 26.90 9.79
N VAL A 188 -13.42 26.44 10.21
CA VAL A 188 -12.90 26.76 11.55
C VAL A 188 -12.00 27.97 11.41
N GLN A 189 -12.43 29.09 11.99
CA GLN A 189 -11.59 30.25 12.18
C GLN A 189 -10.61 29.97 13.31
N VAL A 190 -9.32 30.15 13.05
CA VAL A 190 -8.25 29.94 14.04
C VAL A 190 -7.74 31.31 14.46
N LEU A 191 -8.00 31.67 15.71
CA LEU A 191 -7.55 32.90 16.33
C LEU A 191 -6.36 32.60 17.23
N VAL A 192 -5.31 33.40 17.13
CA VAL A 192 -4.10 33.29 17.95
C VAL A 192 -3.96 34.54 18.81
N LYS A 193 -3.57 34.34 20.08
CA LYS A 193 -3.22 35.43 21.00
C LYS A 193 -1.97 35.04 21.80
N PRO A 194 -1.12 36.01 22.16
CA PRO A 194 0.07 35.75 22.97
C PRO A 194 -0.34 35.52 24.42
N THR A 195 0.34 34.59 25.10
CA THR A 195 0.20 34.42 26.55
C THR A 195 0.83 35.60 27.29
N GLU A 196 0.44 35.84 28.55
CA GLU A 196 1.11 36.83 29.40
C GLU A 196 2.61 36.55 29.53
N ARG A 197 2.98 35.26 29.62
CA ARG A 197 4.37 34.80 29.59
C ARG A 197 5.09 35.27 28.33
N ALA A 198 4.49 35.11 27.16
CA ALA A 198 5.10 35.55 25.91
C ALA A 198 5.26 37.08 25.86
N ARG A 199 4.26 37.85 26.31
CA ARG A 199 4.34 39.31 26.38
C ARG A 199 5.49 39.77 27.28
N LYS A 200 5.62 39.18 28.48
CA LYS A 200 6.68 39.49 29.43
C LYS A 200 8.07 39.13 28.86
N MET A 201 8.22 37.93 28.31
CA MET A 201 9.48 37.48 27.73
C MET A 201 9.88 38.29 26.49
N ALA A 202 8.93 38.73 25.67
CA ALA A 202 9.19 39.60 24.52
C ALA A 202 9.63 41.00 24.95
N ALA A 203 8.95 41.59 25.94
CA ALA A 203 9.31 42.91 26.51
C ALA A 203 10.70 42.91 27.15
N GLU A 204 11.09 41.80 27.78
CA GLU A 204 12.43 41.59 28.35
C GLU A 204 13.51 41.25 27.30
N GLY A 205 13.15 41.17 26.00
CA GLY A 205 14.10 40.82 24.93
C GLY A 205 14.58 39.36 24.96
N ARG A 206 13.88 38.47 25.66
CA ARG A 206 14.30 37.09 25.93
C ARG A 206 13.85 36.08 24.88
N ILE A 207 13.22 36.54 23.81
CA ILE A 207 12.79 35.70 22.69
C ILE A 207 13.60 36.08 21.45
N ILE A 208 14.53 35.20 21.07
CA ILE A 208 15.44 35.43 19.94
C ILE A 208 15.03 34.51 18.79
N GLY A 209 14.98 35.08 17.59
CA GLY A 209 14.80 34.31 16.36
C GLY A 209 16.17 33.83 15.90
N ALA A 210 16.35 32.52 15.76
CA ALA A 210 17.56 31.96 15.18
C ALA A 210 17.20 30.91 14.15
N ARG A 211 18.07 30.75 13.15
CA ARG A 211 17.96 29.66 12.18
C ARG A 211 18.26 28.35 12.90
N VAL A 212 17.23 27.51 13.01
CA VAL A 212 17.34 26.17 13.62
C VAL A 212 17.70 25.16 12.54
N ILE A 213 18.83 24.49 12.70
CA ILE A 213 19.30 23.44 11.78
C ILE A 213 18.96 22.08 12.39
N THR A 214 18.30 21.22 11.61
CA THR A 214 17.96 19.83 11.99
C THR A 214 19.00 18.82 11.52
N ALA A 215 19.66 19.09 10.40
CA ALA A 215 20.71 18.25 9.84
C ALA A 215 21.80 19.13 9.21
N LEU A 216 23.06 18.78 9.45
CA LEU A 216 24.19 19.46 8.85
C LEU A 216 24.35 18.98 7.40
N THR A 217 24.26 19.90 6.44
CA THR A 217 24.43 19.58 5.01
C THR A 217 25.78 20.11 4.49
N PRO A 218 26.33 19.55 3.40
CA PRO A 218 27.58 20.03 2.82
C PRO A 218 27.58 21.53 2.52
N GLY A 219 26.46 22.06 1.98
CA GLY A 219 26.33 23.50 1.68
C GLY A 219 26.41 24.41 2.92
N ILE A 220 25.81 23.98 4.04
CA ILE A 220 25.87 24.70 5.32
C ILE A 220 27.29 24.70 5.90
N ILE A 221 28.03 23.61 5.70
CA ILE A 221 29.43 23.51 6.14
C ILE A 221 30.29 24.49 5.35
N LEU A 222 30.15 24.50 4.02
CA LEU A 222 30.91 25.37 3.11
C LEU A 222 30.62 26.86 3.34
N SER A 223 29.37 27.25 3.62
CA SER A 223 29.01 28.66 3.88
C SER A 223 29.44 29.16 5.27
N GLY A 224 29.84 28.27 6.18
CA GLY A 224 30.18 28.63 7.56
C GLY A 224 28.98 29.03 8.43
N GLU A 225 27.76 28.97 7.89
CA GLU A 225 26.52 29.37 8.56
C GLU A 225 26.23 28.57 9.84
N TRP A 226 26.70 27.31 9.90
CA TRP A 226 26.54 26.44 11.07
C TRP A 226 27.10 27.04 12.37
N ARG A 227 28.09 27.93 12.29
CA ARG A 227 28.72 28.57 13.46
C ARG A 227 27.78 29.54 14.19
N ARG A 228 26.77 30.06 13.49
CA ARG A 228 25.80 31.05 14.02
C ARG A 228 24.38 30.46 14.15
N ALA A 229 24.19 29.22 13.72
CA ALA A 229 22.90 28.54 13.76
C ALA A 229 22.74 27.74 15.07
N VAL A 230 21.49 27.44 15.41
CA VAL A 230 21.15 26.64 16.59
C VAL A 230 20.75 25.24 16.14
N PHE A 231 21.42 24.22 16.65
CA PHE A 231 21.08 22.84 16.31
C PHE A 231 19.88 22.36 17.12
N LYS A 232 18.88 21.79 16.44
CA LYS A 232 17.83 21.04 17.12
C LYS A 232 18.47 19.82 17.79
N ARG A 233 18.26 19.65 19.09
CA ARG A 233 18.76 18.46 19.80
C ARG A 233 18.10 17.20 19.24
N TYR A 234 18.91 16.19 19.01
CA TYR A 234 18.44 14.87 18.60
C TYR A 234 17.76 14.18 19.80
N ASP A 235 16.57 13.64 19.57
CA ASP A 235 15.80 12.94 20.61
C ASP A 235 16.12 11.44 20.55
N LEU A 236 16.85 10.96 21.57
CA LEU A 236 17.25 9.55 21.68
C LEU A 236 16.12 8.63 22.13
N SER A 237 14.97 9.17 22.58
CA SER A 237 13.81 8.37 22.97
C SER A 237 13.01 7.85 21.78
N VAL A 238 13.21 8.45 20.59
CA VAL A 238 12.48 8.09 19.38
C VAL A 238 13.15 6.90 18.70
N PRO A 239 12.40 5.83 18.38
CA PRO A 239 12.93 4.72 17.61
C PRO A 239 13.51 5.20 16.28
N PRO A 240 14.70 4.74 15.89
CA PRO A 240 15.24 5.07 14.58
C PRO A 240 14.36 4.48 13.47
N PRO A 241 14.41 5.05 12.25
CA PRO A 241 13.73 4.46 11.11
C PRO A 241 14.20 3.02 10.90
N ARG A 242 13.25 2.10 10.68
CA ARG A 242 13.56 0.69 10.41
C ARG A 242 14.13 0.57 9.01
N VAL A 243 15.29 -0.07 8.91
CA VAL A 243 15.84 -0.52 7.62
C VAL A 243 15.39 -1.96 7.40
N TYR A 244 14.93 -2.27 6.18
CA TYR A 244 14.50 -3.61 5.78
C TYR A 244 15.55 -4.23 4.86
N PRO A 245 16.57 -4.92 5.41
CA PRO A 245 17.54 -5.63 4.57
C PRO A 245 16.88 -6.84 3.90
N GLY A 246 17.49 -7.33 2.82
CA GLY A 246 17.15 -8.64 2.25
C GLY A 246 17.37 -9.74 3.30
N ARG A 247 16.44 -10.69 3.39
CA ARG A 247 16.50 -11.83 4.31
C ARG A 247 16.37 -13.13 3.54
N LYS A 248 17.11 -14.16 3.95
CA LYS A 248 16.87 -15.53 3.49
C LYS A 248 15.57 -16.05 4.10
N HIS A 249 14.92 -16.98 3.40
CA HIS A 249 13.78 -17.69 3.97
C HIS A 249 14.30 -18.60 5.12
N PRO A 250 13.72 -18.56 6.34
CA PRO A 250 14.26 -19.29 7.49
C PRO A 250 14.43 -20.79 7.25
N TYR A 251 13.50 -21.42 6.53
CA TYR A 251 13.63 -22.82 6.15
C TYR A 251 14.82 -23.10 5.22
N LEU A 252 15.14 -22.19 4.29
CA LEU A 252 16.31 -22.36 3.41
C LEU A 252 17.60 -22.18 4.21
N GLU A 253 17.63 -21.25 5.17
CA GLU A 253 18.75 -21.08 6.09
C GLU A 253 18.98 -22.33 6.94
N PHE A 254 17.91 -22.97 7.44
CA PHE A 254 17.99 -24.25 8.12
C PHE A 254 18.54 -25.36 7.20
N LEU A 255 18.07 -25.45 5.95
CA LEU A 255 18.58 -26.44 4.99
C LEU A 255 20.06 -26.21 4.67
N ASP A 256 20.50 -24.95 4.52
CA ASP A 256 21.90 -24.60 4.31
C ASP A 256 22.77 -25.05 5.50
N MET A 257 22.31 -24.80 6.73
CA MET A 257 22.99 -25.27 7.96
C MET A 257 23.16 -26.80 7.97
N ILE A 258 22.13 -27.57 7.60
CA ILE A 258 22.21 -29.03 7.53
C ILE A 258 23.20 -29.49 6.44
N ARG A 259 23.25 -28.81 5.28
CA ARG A 259 24.23 -29.12 4.23
C ARG A 259 25.65 -28.88 4.72
N GLU A 260 25.91 -27.71 5.31
CA GLU A 260 27.22 -27.34 5.83
C GLU A 260 27.71 -28.35 6.89
N LEU A 261 26.80 -28.78 7.78
CA LEU A 261 27.11 -29.80 8.77
C LEU A 261 27.55 -31.13 8.13
N LEU A 262 26.79 -31.66 7.18
CA LEU A 262 27.12 -32.95 6.56
C LEU A 262 28.41 -32.87 5.74
N VAL A 263 28.66 -31.75 5.07
CA VAL A 263 29.93 -31.49 4.39
C VAL A 263 31.09 -31.47 5.39
N ALA A 264 30.93 -30.81 6.54
CA ALA A 264 31.93 -30.82 7.61
C ALA A 264 32.18 -32.22 8.19
N MET A 265 31.15 -33.08 8.23
CA MET A 265 31.26 -34.50 8.61
C MET A 265 31.87 -35.39 7.50
N GLY A 266 32.29 -34.80 6.37
CA GLY A 266 32.97 -35.47 5.27
C GLY A 266 32.03 -36.14 4.26
N PHE A 267 30.76 -35.74 4.19
CA PHE A 267 29.84 -36.20 3.16
C PHE A 267 29.87 -35.29 1.93
N GLU A 268 29.73 -35.89 0.75
CA GLU A 268 29.59 -35.18 -0.52
C GLU A 268 28.11 -35.07 -0.92
N GLU A 269 27.64 -33.89 -1.35
CA GLU A 269 26.24 -33.72 -1.77
C GLU A 269 26.00 -34.36 -3.14
N MET A 270 25.05 -35.28 -3.22
CA MET A 270 24.58 -35.89 -4.47
C MET A 270 23.26 -35.26 -4.93
N LYS A 271 23.09 -35.17 -6.24
CA LYS A 271 21.88 -34.63 -6.89
C LYS A 271 21.32 -35.63 -7.88
N GLY A 272 20.00 -35.62 -8.01
CA GLY A 272 19.30 -36.43 -9.01
C GLY A 272 18.03 -35.73 -9.47
N PRO A 273 17.37 -36.24 -10.52
CA PRO A 273 16.22 -35.59 -11.10
C PRO A 273 14.99 -35.68 -10.19
N HIS A 274 14.09 -34.69 -10.28
CA HIS A 274 12.78 -34.74 -9.61
C HIS A 274 11.82 -35.71 -10.29
N VAL A 275 11.91 -35.85 -11.61
CA VAL A 275 11.19 -36.86 -12.39
C VAL A 275 12.09 -38.07 -12.50
N GLU A 276 11.63 -39.20 -11.98
CA GLU A 276 12.40 -40.42 -11.87
C GLU A 276 11.70 -41.58 -12.58
N LEU A 277 12.47 -42.58 -13.01
CA LEU A 277 11.87 -43.85 -13.43
C LEU A 277 11.42 -44.64 -12.20
N GLU A 278 10.28 -45.33 -12.29
CA GLU A 278 9.84 -46.29 -11.26
C GLU A 278 10.94 -47.33 -10.97
N LEU A 279 11.76 -47.65 -11.98
CA LEU A 279 12.98 -48.44 -11.85
C LEU A 279 13.89 -47.91 -10.72
N TRP A 280 14.31 -46.64 -10.80
CA TRP A 280 15.26 -46.04 -9.85
C TRP A 280 14.61 -45.68 -8.52
N ASN A 281 13.36 -45.23 -8.54
CA ASN A 281 12.66 -44.79 -7.33
C ASN A 281 12.26 -45.97 -6.43
N LEU A 282 12.03 -47.16 -7.00
CA LEU A 282 11.43 -48.29 -6.28
C LEU A 282 12.12 -49.64 -6.59
N ALA A 283 12.27 -50.00 -7.88
CA ALA A 283 12.67 -51.38 -8.23
C ALA A 283 14.13 -51.71 -7.92
N VAL A 284 15.08 -50.79 -8.15
CA VAL A 284 16.49 -50.98 -7.77
C VAL A 284 16.70 -51.05 -6.26
N LEU A 285 15.76 -50.48 -5.48
CA LEU A 285 15.73 -50.55 -4.02
C LEU A 285 15.17 -51.89 -3.50
N PHE A 286 14.98 -52.86 -4.40
CA PHE A 286 14.44 -54.18 -4.12
C PHE A 286 13.01 -54.18 -3.54
N GLN A 287 12.25 -53.11 -3.72
CA GLN A 287 10.83 -53.06 -3.32
C GLN A 287 9.95 -53.82 -4.32
N ALA A 288 8.99 -54.64 -3.88
CA ALA A 288 8.15 -55.43 -4.79
C ALA A 288 7.16 -54.58 -5.62
N GLN A 289 6.74 -55.06 -6.81
CA GLN A 289 5.82 -54.32 -7.72
C GLN A 289 4.38 -54.24 -7.23
N ASP A 290 4.00 -55.11 -6.30
CA ASP A 290 2.70 -55.17 -5.61
C ASP A 290 2.72 -54.48 -4.25
N HIS A 291 3.83 -53.82 -3.90
CA HIS A 291 3.97 -53.12 -2.63
C HIS A 291 2.99 -51.92 -2.54
N PRO A 292 2.27 -51.74 -1.40
CA PRO A 292 1.27 -50.67 -1.23
C PRO A 292 1.79 -49.27 -1.59
N ALA A 293 3.01 -48.91 -1.17
CA ALA A 293 3.63 -47.63 -1.52
C ALA A 293 3.86 -47.37 -3.03
N ARG A 294 3.58 -48.33 -3.92
CA ARG A 294 3.55 -48.14 -5.39
C ARG A 294 2.15 -47.83 -5.92
N GLU A 295 1.14 -47.87 -5.07
CA GLU A 295 -0.22 -47.50 -5.44
C GLU A 295 -0.28 -46.03 -5.84
N ILE A 296 -1.29 -45.70 -6.65
CA ILE A 296 -1.52 -44.34 -7.17
C ILE A 296 -1.77 -43.35 -6.02
N HIS A 297 -2.20 -43.86 -4.86
CA HIS A 297 -2.41 -43.08 -3.64
C HIS A 297 -1.13 -42.71 -2.90
N ASP A 298 0.03 -43.25 -3.29
CA ASP A 298 1.32 -43.03 -2.62
C ASP A 298 2.42 -42.47 -3.55
N THR A 299 2.18 -42.44 -4.87
CA THR A 299 3.14 -41.92 -5.85
C THR A 299 2.46 -41.10 -6.96
N PHE A 300 3.01 -39.90 -7.26
CA PHE A 300 2.57 -39.12 -8.41
C PHE A 300 3.17 -39.67 -9.71
N TYR A 301 2.32 -40.24 -10.56
CA TYR A 301 2.69 -40.69 -11.91
C TYR A 301 2.54 -39.58 -12.94
N LEU A 302 3.48 -39.48 -13.88
CA LEU A 302 3.40 -38.50 -14.94
C LEU A 302 2.35 -38.90 -15.99
N SER A 303 1.48 -37.95 -16.34
CA SER A 303 0.48 -38.15 -17.38
C SER A 303 1.10 -38.08 -18.79
N LYS A 304 2.09 -37.21 -19.00
CA LYS A 304 2.86 -37.02 -20.24
C LYS A 304 4.28 -36.47 -19.94
N PRO A 305 5.36 -37.10 -20.43
CA PRO A 305 5.42 -38.47 -20.95
C PRO A 305 5.13 -39.50 -19.85
N ARG A 306 4.50 -40.63 -20.19
CA ARG A 306 4.16 -41.69 -19.22
C ARG A 306 5.32 -42.64 -18.91
N SER A 307 6.19 -42.84 -19.88
CA SER A 307 7.32 -43.76 -19.80
C SER A 307 8.60 -43.09 -20.27
N GLY A 308 9.72 -43.53 -19.69
CA GLY A 308 11.05 -43.10 -20.07
C GLY A 308 11.86 -44.23 -20.68
N ARG A 309 13.18 -44.03 -20.77
CA ARG A 309 14.13 -45.00 -21.32
C ARG A 309 15.24 -45.25 -20.32
N VAL A 310 15.67 -46.50 -20.23
CA VAL A 310 16.84 -46.90 -19.43
C VAL A 310 18.07 -46.85 -20.33
N ARG A 311 19.17 -46.27 -19.83
CA ARG A 311 20.43 -46.16 -20.59
C ARG A 311 21.18 -47.49 -20.68
N ASP A 312 21.16 -48.29 -19.61
CA ASP A 312 21.73 -49.65 -19.55
C ASP A 312 20.61 -50.70 -19.57
N PRO A 313 20.31 -51.34 -20.72
CA PRO A 313 19.35 -52.43 -20.78
C PRO A 313 19.72 -53.63 -19.89
N GLY A 314 21.03 -53.85 -19.64
CA GLY A 314 21.51 -54.94 -18.79
C GLY A 314 21.10 -54.76 -17.32
N LEU A 315 20.95 -53.51 -16.85
CA LEU A 315 20.45 -53.22 -15.51
C LEU A 315 19.02 -53.75 -15.34
N LEU A 316 18.17 -53.57 -16.35
CA LEU A 316 16.78 -53.99 -16.31
C LEU A 316 16.66 -55.50 -16.14
N GLU A 317 17.46 -56.27 -16.90
CA GLU A 317 17.48 -57.74 -16.79
C GLU A 317 18.06 -58.22 -15.46
N ARG A 318 19.11 -57.56 -14.93
CA ARG A 318 19.66 -57.90 -13.60
C ARG A 318 18.64 -57.65 -12.50
N VAL A 319 17.95 -56.50 -12.53
CA VAL A 319 16.89 -56.18 -11.56
C VAL A 319 15.76 -57.21 -11.67
N LYS A 320 15.31 -57.52 -12.88
CA LYS A 320 14.29 -58.55 -13.10
C LYS A 320 14.70 -59.90 -12.49
N ALA A 321 15.89 -60.40 -12.81
CA ALA A 321 16.40 -61.68 -12.30
C ALA A 321 16.45 -61.71 -10.76
N VAL A 322 16.93 -60.63 -10.14
CA VAL A 322 16.99 -60.51 -8.68
C VAL A 322 15.59 -60.46 -8.05
N HIS A 323 14.63 -59.77 -8.66
CA HIS A 323 13.25 -59.74 -8.19
C HIS A 323 12.53 -61.07 -8.35
N GLU A 324 12.66 -61.76 -9.49
CA GLU A 324 11.92 -62.99 -9.74
C GLU A 324 12.50 -64.18 -8.95
N HIS A 325 13.81 -64.38 -9.00
CA HIS A 325 14.46 -65.59 -8.48
C HIS A 325 15.74 -65.33 -7.66
N GLY A 326 16.04 -64.06 -7.35
CA GLY A 326 17.18 -63.69 -6.49
C GLY A 326 18.52 -63.52 -7.22
N GLY A 327 18.58 -63.78 -8.52
CA GLY A 327 19.82 -63.71 -9.30
C GLY A 327 20.94 -64.55 -8.67
N ASP A 328 22.15 -64.00 -8.63
CA ASP A 328 23.34 -64.66 -8.06
C ASP A 328 23.65 -64.21 -6.62
N THR A 329 22.68 -63.60 -5.93
CA THR A 329 22.90 -62.96 -4.61
C THR A 329 22.76 -63.89 -3.42
N GLY A 330 22.27 -65.12 -3.63
CA GLY A 330 21.84 -66.04 -2.56
C GLY A 330 20.45 -65.73 -1.99
N SER A 331 19.79 -64.66 -2.43
CA SER A 331 18.38 -64.38 -2.15
C SER A 331 17.46 -65.36 -2.90
N ARG A 332 16.24 -65.56 -2.38
CA ARG A 332 15.18 -66.33 -3.08
C ARG A 332 14.37 -65.49 -4.05
N GLY A 333 14.64 -64.19 -4.14
CA GLY A 333 13.79 -63.21 -4.81
C GLY A 333 12.41 -63.08 -4.15
N TRP A 334 11.53 -62.33 -4.80
CA TRP A 334 10.12 -62.17 -4.42
C TRP A 334 9.20 -63.22 -5.02
N ARG A 335 9.68 -64.02 -6.00
CA ARG A 335 8.95 -65.17 -6.57
C ARG A 335 7.63 -64.83 -7.26
N TYR A 336 7.56 -63.64 -7.86
CA TYR A 336 6.49 -63.24 -8.77
C TYR A 336 7.07 -63.04 -10.17
N ARG A 337 6.18 -62.82 -11.15
CA ARG A 337 6.58 -62.44 -12.51
C ARG A 337 6.73 -60.92 -12.59
N TRP A 338 7.95 -60.46 -12.85
CA TRP A 338 8.28 -59.04 -12.87
C TRP A 338 7.94 -58.41 -14.23
N ASP A 339 7.25 -57.27 -14.22
CA ASP A 339 6.83 -56.55 -15.42
C ASP A 339 7.77 -55.36 -15.73
N PRO A 340 8.60 -55.44 -16.80
CA PRO A 340 9.49 -54.34 -17.17
C PRO A 340 8.78 -53.04 -17.55
N SER A 341 7.55 -53.11 -18.03
CA SER A 341 6.80 -51.92 -18.46
C SER A 341 6.48 -50.99 -17.29
N LYS A 342 6.26 -51.55 -16.09
CA LYS A 342 6.06 -50.78 -14.85
C LYS A 342 7.33 -50.00 -14.48
N ALA A 343 8.48 -50.66 -14.52
CA ALA A 343 9.76 -50.03 -14.20
C ALA A 343 10.11 -48.84 -15.12
N LEU A 344 9.56 -48.79 -16.33
CA LEU A 344 9.75 -47.70 -17.28
C LEU A 344 8.81 -46.50 -17.06
N ARG A 345 7.83 -46.60 -16.16
CA ARG A 345 6.91 -45.48 -15.83
C ARG A 345 7.68 -44.32 -15.21
N LEU A 346 7.22 -43.10 -15.50
CA LEU A 346 7.77 -41.90 -14.92
C LEU A 346 6.94 -41.45 -13.71
N VAL A 347 7.64 -41.13 -12.62
CA VAL A 347 7.07 -40.69 -11.36
C VAL A 347 7.75 -39.41 -10.88
N LEU A 348 7.07 -38.62 -10.07
CA LEU A 348 7.77 -37.65 -9.23
C LEU A 348 8.44 -38.41 -8.08
N ARG A 349 9.71 -38.12 -7.83
CA ARG A 349 10.54 -38.82 -6.85
C ARG A 349 9.93 -38.72 -5.45
N THR A 350 9.65 -39.86 -4.84
CA THR A 350 9.01 -39.94 -3.51
C THR A 350 10.00 -39.92 -2.35
N GLN A 351 11.27 -40.24 -2.63
CA GLN A 351 12.37 -40.28 -1.67
C GLN A 351 13.73 -40.04 -2.36
N PRO A 352 14.72 -39.41 -1.68
CA PRO A 352 16.05 -39.21 -2.25
C PRO A 352 16.83 -40.52 -2.42
N THR A 353 16.32 -41.65 -1.92
CA THR A 353 16.93 -42.98 -2.06
C THR A 353 17.14 -43.39 -3.50
N ALA A 354 16.32 -42.87 -4.42
CA ALA A 354 16.55 -43.01 -5.85
C ALA A 354 17.92 -42.41 -6.28
N VAL A 355 18.28 -41.26 -5.70
CA VAL A 355 19.57 -40.58 -5.92
C VAL A 355 20.71 -41.40 -5.31
N SER A 356 20.50 -41.95 -4.11
CA SER A 356 21.46 -42.86 -3.46
C SER A 356 21.73 -44.09 -4.34
N ALA A 357 20.68 -44.72 -4.87
CA ALA A 357 20.81 -45.89 -5.74
C ALA A 357 21.51 -45.58 -7.07
N ARG A 358 21.20 -44.43 -7.69
CA ARG A 358 21.93 -43.95 -8.87
C ARG A 358 23.41 -43.73 -8.55
N THR A 359 23.70 -43.08 -7.44
CA THR A 359 25.07 -42.79 -7.01
C THR A 359 25.85 -44.08 -6.76
N LEU A 360 25.24 -45.08 -6.10
CA LEU A 360 25.83 -46.41 -5.90
C LEU A 360 26.12 -47.11 -7.23
N TYR A 361 25.17 -47.07 -8.17
CA TYR A 361 25.33 -47.71 -9.47
C TYR A 361 26.38 -47.01 -10.35
N GLU A 362 26.43 -45.68 -10.34
CA GLU A 362 27.34 -44.88 -11.16
C GLU A 362 28.77 -44.86 -10.61
N ARG A 363 28.94 -44.80 -9.28
CA ARG A 363 30.28 -44.78 -8.63
C ARG A 363 30.86 -46.18 -8.46
N GLY A 364 30.03 -47.19 -8.25
CA GLY A 364 30.47 -48.56 -8.02
C GLY A 364 31.15 -48.77 -6.66
N GLU A 365 32.04 -49.76 -6.59
CA GLU A 365 32.76 -50.09 -5.36
C GLU A 365 33.72 -48.97 -4.93
N GLY A 366 33.85 -48.77 -3.63
CA GLY A 366 34.79 -47.81 -3.06
C GLY A 366 34.46 -47.49 -1.60
N GLU A 367 35.10 -46.45 -1.08
CA GLU A 367 34.82 -45.90 0.23
C GLU A 367 34.43 -44.43 0.09
N TYR A 368 33.17 -44.12 0.36
CA TYR A 368 32.67 -42.76 0.22
C TYR A 368 31.43 -42.53 1.08
N ARG A 369 31.16 -41.26 1.35
CA ARG A 369 29.99 -40.80 2.09
C ARG A 369 29.28 -39.76 1.24
N CYS A 370 28.01 -39.99 0.94
CA CYS A 370 27.22 -39.09 0.11
C CYS A 370 25.91 -38.76 0.81
N PHE A 371 25.38 -37.56 0.58
CA PHE A 371 24.08 -37.17 1.12
C PHE A 371 23.25 -36.41 0.09
N ALA A 372 21.93 -36.53 0.18
CA ALA A 372 20.98 -35.77 -0.61
C ALA A 372 20.05 -35.02 0.35
N LEU A 373 20.04 -33.69 0.27
CA LEU A 373 19.04 -32.84 0.92
C LEU A 373 18.21 -32.14 -0.16
N ASP A 374 17.11 -32.78 -0.54
CA ASP A 374 16.39 -32.40 -1.73
C ASP A 374 14.88 -32.61 -1.61
N ARG A 375 14.14 -31.96 -2.52
CA ARG A 375 12.69 -32.03 -2.55
C ARG A 375 12.21 -33.40 -3.01
N VAL A 376 11.14 -33.86 -2.37
CA VAL A 376 10.40 -35.08 -2.71
C VAL A 376 8.91 -34.79 -2.76
N PHE A 377 8.18 -35.66 -3.45
CA PHE A 377 6.77 -35.47 -3.74
C PHE A 377 5.97 -36.69 -3.32
N ARG A 378 4.93 -36.49 -2.51
CA ARG A 378 4.04 -37.55 -2.06
C ARG A 378 2.59 -37.08 -2.15
N PRO A 379 1.66 -37.88 -2.68
CA PRO A 379 0.24 -37.58 -2.70
C PRO A 379 -0.40 -37.69 -1.30
N GLU A 380 0.09 -36.88 -0.37
CA GLU A 380 -0.47 -36.75 0.97
C GLU A 380 -1.51 -35.62 1.02
N SER A 381 -2.55 -35.81 1.84
CA SER A 381 -3.54 -34.76 2.10
C SER A 381 -2.87 -33.59 2.84
N LEU A 382 -3.08 -32.38 2.34
CA LEU A 382 -2.52 -31.18 2.97
C LEU A 382 -3.14 -30.96 4.34
N ASP A 383 -2.32 -30.97 5.38
CA ASP A 383 -2.71 -30.60 6.74
C ASP A 383 -1.59 -29.81 7.44
N ALA A 384 -1.72 -29.55 8.74
CA ALA A 384 -0.74 -28.77 9.50
C ALA A 384 0.65 -29.43 9.61
N LYS A 385 0.77 -30.73 9.32
CA LYS A 385 1.98 -31.55 9.46
C LYS A 385 2.43 -32.18 8.15
N HIS A 386 1.53 -32.35 7.18
CA HIS A 386 1.75 -33.05 5.93
C HIS A 386 1.60 -32.12 4.73
N SER A 387 2.51 -32.26 3.77
CA SER A 387 2.56 -31.49 2.53
C SER A 387 2.84 -32.43 1.37
N MET A 388 2.32 -32.09 0.19
CA MET A 388 2.56 -32.88 -1.03
C MET A 388 4.00 -32.77 -1.52
N GLU A 389 4.73 -31.76 -1.06
CA GLU A 389 6.15 -31.57 -1.29
C GLU A 389 6.86 -31.12 -0.01
N PHE A 390 8.03 -31.71 0.26
CA PHE A 390 8.90 -31.34 1.37
C PHE A 390 10.35 -31.74 1.05
N TYR A 391 11.32 -31.21 1.82
CA TYR A 391 12.71 -31.66 1.70
C TYR A 391 12.94 -32.87 2.60
N GLN A 392 13.59 -33.88 2.05
CA GLN A 392 14.06 -35.04 2.79
C GLN A 392 15.58 -35.06 2.77
N LEU A 393 16.17 -35.32 3.94
CA LEU A 393 17.59 -35.61 4.08
C LEU A 393 17.80 -37.12 3.99
N GLU A 394 18.78 -37.53 3.19
CA GLU A 394 19.27 -38.90 3.16
C GLU A 394 20.79 -38.93 3.07
N GLY A 395 21.43 -39.94 3.67
CA GLY A 395 22.86 -40.15 3.58
C GLY A 395 23.21 -41.63 3.45
N ILE A 396 24.25 -41.91 2.68
CA ILE A 396 24.85 -43.24 2.53
C ILE A 396 26.32 -43.20 2.93
N ILE A 397 26.78 -44.25 3.62
CA ILE A 397 28.18 -44.52 3.91
C ILE A 397 28.50 -45.86 3.25
N VAL A 398 29.39 -45.83 2.25
CA VAL A 398 29.83 -47.00 1.49
C VAL A 398 31.26 -47.28 1.89
N GLY A 399 31.55 -48.54 2.21
CA GLY A 399 32.90 -48.98 2.54
C GLY A 399 32.95 -50.46 2.87
N ARG A 400 34.16 -50.98 3.10
CA ARG A 400 34.35 -52.40 3.44
C ARG A 400 34.01 -52.65 4.91
N ASN A 401 33.34 -53.78 5.18
CA ASN A 401 33.01 -54.22 6.54
C ASN A 401 32.24 -53.16 7.37
N VAL A 402 31.40 -52.35 6.73
CA VAL A 402 30.49 -51.44 7.44
C VAL A 402 29.49 -52.27 8.25
N THR A 403 29.19 -51.84 9.47
CA THR A 403 28.37 -52.57 10.43
C THR A 403 27.35 -51.64 11.06
N LEU A 404 26.33 -52.21 11.73
CA LEU A 404 25.34 -51.44 12.48
C LEU A 404 25.99 -50.51 13.53
N ARG A 405 27.13 -50.88 14.12
CA ARG A 405 27.84 -50.02 15.09
C ARG A 405 28.31 -48.70 14.47
N HIS A 406 28.75 -48.73 13.21
CA HIS A 406 29.15 -47.53 12.49
C HIS A 406 27.94 -46.60 12.24
N LEU A 407 26.78 -47.17 11.90
CA LEU A 407 25.54 -46.41 11.72
C LEU A 407 25.09 -45.74 13.02
N LEU A 408 25.12 -46.48 14.14
CA LEU A 408 24.76 -45.95 15.46
C LEU A 408 25.75 -44.86 15.91
N GLY A 409 27.05 -45.05 15.66
CA GLY A 409 28.07 -44.03 15.92
C GLY A 409 27.84 -42.76 15.12
N PHE A 410 27.49 -42.88 13.84
CA PHE A 410 27.11 -41.72 13.01
C PHE A 410 25.89 -40.99 13.58
N PHE A 411 24.83 -41.70 13.96
CA PHE A 411 23.66 -41.06 14.56
C PHE A 411 23.99 -40.35 15.88
N HIS A 412 24.91 -40.90 16.69
CA HIS A 412 25.36 -40.25 17.91
C HIS A 412 26.08 -38.93 17.63
N GLU A 413 27.03 -38.91 16.70
CA GLU A 413 27.72 -37.67 16.31
C GLU A 413 26.76 -36.67 15.67
N LEU A 414 25.88 -37.11 14.77
CA LEU A 414 24.88 -36.23 14.15
C LEU A 414 23.94 -35.61 15.19
N ALA A 415 23.45 -36.39 16.16
CA ALA A 415 22.60 -35.89 17.22
C ALA A 415 23.33 -34.89 18.15
N LYS A 416 24.63 -35.10 18.38
CA LYS A 416 25.47 -34.20 19.17
C LYS A 416 25.66 -32.85 18.45
N GLU A 417 26.00 -32.88 17.16
CA GLU A 417 26.15 -31.67 16.34
C GLU A 417 24.83 -30.88 16.22
N LEU A 418 23.70 -31.59 16.12
CA LEU A 418 22.36 -30.98 16.07
C LEU A 418 21.77 -30.67 17.45
N SER A 419 22.48 -30.95 18.54
CA SER A 419 22.00 -30.76 19.91
C SER A 419 20.65 -31.46 20.21
N LEU A 420 20.42 -32.66 19.63
CA LEU A 420 19.17 -33.42 19.73
C LEU A 420 19.08 -34.35 20.97
N GLY A 421 20.11 -34.37 21.82
CA GLY A 421 20.17 -35.22 23.01
C GLY A 421 20.60 -36.67 22.70
N PRO A 422 20.47 -37.60 23.66
CA PRO A 422 20.99 -38.96 23.52
C PRO A 422 20.18 -39.80 22.52
N VAL A 423 20.89 -40.50 21.63
CA VAL A 423 20.30 -41.50 20.72
C VAL A 423 19.93 -42.74 21.53
N LYS A 424 18.66 -43.15 21.45
CA LYS A 424 18.21 -44.45 22.00
C LYS A 424 18.59 -45.54 21.01
N VAL A 425 19.40 -46.50 21.48
CA VAL A 425 19.89 -47.65 20.72
C VAL A 425 19.12 -48.90 21.10
#